data_AF-A0A1V1X6C3-F1
#
_entry.id   AF-A0A1V1X6C3-F1
#
_cell.length_a   1.000
_cell.length_b   1.000
_cell.length_c   1.000
_cell.angle_alpha   90.00
_cell.angle_beta   90.00
_cell.angle_gamma   90.00
#
_symmetry.space_group_name_H-M   'P 1'
#
loop_
_entity.id
_entity.type
_entity.pdbx_description
1 polymer ?
#
loop_
_entity_poly.entity_id
_entity_poly.type
_entity_poly.pdbx_seq_one_letter_code
_entity_poly.pdbx_strand_id
1 'polypeptide(L)'
;MMEKLQFTMGFEEFDLNTVIANEPMWIPAGKTNEIRLNSLSDARQALLSLMVTGGFKLKEQGISPWAALEKWWTEVPEFSFPIYVREGSAIFKADGLMKGVTFNFAFP
;
A
#
# COMPACT_ATOMS: atom_id res chain seq x y z
N MET A 1 -20.22 5.35 -10.18
CA MET A 1 -19.16 6.29 -9.76
C MET A 1 -18.23 5.56 -8.81
N MET A 2 -16.92 5.66 -8.98
CA MET A 2 -15.98 5.25 -7.93
C MET A 2 -15.97 6.36 -6.89
N GLU A 3 -16.02 6.02 -5.60
CA GLU A 3 -16.08 6.97 -4.48
C GLU A 3 -14.77 6.98 -3.68
N LYS A 4 -14.16 5.81 -3.54
CA LYS A 4 -13.00 5.61 -2.69
C LYS A 4 -12.10 4.54 -3.29
N LEU A 5 -10.81 4.80 -3.29
CA LEU A 5 -9.75 3.82 -3.52
C LEU A 5 -8.87 3.80 -2.28
N GLN A 6 -8.56 2.63 -1.75
CA GLN A 6 -7.61 2.46 -0.66
C GLN A 6 -6.77 1.21 -0.85
N PHE A 7 -5.56 1.23 -0.33
CA PHE A 7 -4.69 0.06 -0.25
C PHE A 7 -3.57 0.28 0.74
N THR A 8 -2.97 -0.80 1.23
CA THR A 8 -1.80 -0.76 2.10
C THR A 8 -0.56 -1.15 1.31
N MET A 9 0.42 -0.27 1.28
CA MET A 9 1.74 -0.53 0.71
C MET A 9 2.69 -1.08 1.77
N GLY A 10 3.51 -2.05 1.39
CA GLY A 10 4.50 -2.62 2.28
C GLY A 10 5.62 -3.39 1.59
N PHE A 11 6.64 -3.76 2.34
CA PHE A 11 7.80 -4.53 1.87
C PHE A 11 7.85 -5.87 2.60
N GLU A 12 8.23 -6.93 1.88
CA GLU A 12 8.29 -8.31 2.40
C GLU A 12 6.97 -8.76 3.05
N GLU A 13 6.86 -8.76 4.36
CA GLU A 13 5.64 -9.09 5.12
C GLU A 13 5.18 -7.96 6.05
N PHE A 14 5.81 -6.80 5.93
CA PHE A 14 5.58 -5.62 6.75
C PHE A 14 4.75 -4.60 5.98
N ASP A 15 3.77 -4.02 6.66
CA ASP A 15 2.96 -2.92 6.15
C ASP A 15 3.57 -1.59 6.57
N LEU A 16 3.66 -0.64 5.63
CA LEU A 16 4.30 0.65 5.86
C LEU A 16 3.29 1.79 5.89
N ASN A 17 2.41 1.87 4.89
CA ASN A 17 1.53 3.01 4.70
C ASN A 17 0.22 2.57 4.03
N THR A 18 -0.91 3.01 4.58
CA THR A 18 -2.22 2.88 3.93
C THR A 18 -2.54 4.15 3.15
N VAL A 19 -2.61 4.03 1.83
CA VAL A 19 -2.98 5.10 0.92
C VAL A 19 -4.50 5.10 0.78
N ILE A 20 -5.12 6.27 0.97
CA ILE A 20 -6.56 6.46 0.82
C ILE A 20 -6.82 7.64 -0.10
N ALA A 21 -7.61 7.42 -1.13
CA ALA A 21 -8.09 8.44 -2.05
C ALA A 21 -9.62 8.46 -2.02
N ASN A 22 -10.18 9.56 -1.54
CA ASN A 22 -11.62 9.82 -1.59
C ASN A 22 -11.90 10.79 -2.75
N GLU A 23 -11.56 10.36 -3.96
CA GLU A 23 -11.67 11.15 -5.18
C GLU A 23 -12.75 10.54 -6.08
N PRO A 24 -13.97 11.12 -6.06
CA PRO A 24 -15.06 10.57 -6.84
C PRO A 24 -14.79 10.65 -8.34
N MET A 25 -14.88 9.52 -9.03
CA MET A 25 -14.56 9.41 -10.45
C MET A 25 -15.70 8.74 -11.22
N TRP A 26 -16.15 9.41 -12.27
CA TRP A 26 -17.05 8.80 -13.26
C TRP A 26 -16.24 7.93 -14.22
N ILE A 27 -16.72 6.71 -14.44
CA ILE A 27 -16.15 5.74 -15.38
C ILE A 27 -17.27 5.35 -16.34
N PRO A 28 -17.16 5.67 -17.65
CA PRO A 28 -18.18 5.30 -18.63
C PRO A 28 -18.33 3.77 -18.72
N ALA A 29 -19.54 3.31 -19.03
CA ALA A 29 -19.81 1.88 -19.20
C ALA A 29 -18.90 1.26 -20.27
N GLY A 30 -18.26 0.13 -19.93
CA GLY A 30 -17.33 -0.58 -20.83
C GLY A 30 -16.02 0.16 -21.11
N LYS A 31 -15.71 1.23 -20.37
CA LYS A 31 -14.44 1.96 -20.46
C LYS A 31 -13.67 1.86 -19.16
N THR A 32 -12.40 2.19 -19.23
CA THR A 32 -11.49 2.31 -18.09
C THR A 32 -11.17 3.78 -17.84
N ASN A 33 -10.74 4.08 -16.62
CA ASN A 33 -10.16 5.36 -16.26
C ASN A 33 -8.93 5.11 -15.40
N GLU A 34 -8.04 6.09 -15.33
CA GLU A 34 -6.78 5.98 -14.59
C GLU A 34 -6.71 7.09 -13.53
N ILE A 35 -6.20 6.74 -12.36
CA ILE A 35 -5.95 7.68 -11.27
C ILE A 35 -4.50 7.55 -10.84
N ARG A 36 -3.81 8.68 -10.68
CA ARG A 36 -2.47 8.74 -10.10
C ARG A 36 -2.59 9.16 -8.65
N LEU A 37 -2.13 8.30 -7.76
CA LEU A 37 -2.06 8.59 -6.33
C LEU A 37 -0.60 8.85 -5.94
N ASN A 38 -0.38 9.97 -5.26
CA ASN A 38 0.93 10.30 -4.71
C ASN A 38 0.91 10.02 -3.21
N SER A 39 1.76 9.11 -2.76
CA SER A 39 2.01 8.87 -1.34
C SER A 39 3.48 9.09 -1.06
N LEU A 40 3.77 9.88 -0.04
CA LEU A 40 5.13 10.08 0.47
C LEU A 40 5.28 9.21 1.71
N SER A 41 6.35 8.42 1.75
CA SER A 41 6.77 7.69 2.94
C SER A 41 8.25 7.96 3.16
N ASP A 42 8.61 8.39 4.38
CA ASP A 42 10.00 8.63 4.76
C ASP A 42 10.55 7.52 5.67
N ALA A 43 11.87 7.52 5.86
CA ALA A 43 12.57 6.49 6.63
C ALA A 43 12.09 6.42 8.08
N ARG A 44 11.67 7.56 8.64
CA ARG A 44 11.22 7.63 10.03
C ARG A 44 9.83 7.03 10.18
N GLN A 45 8.93 7.30 9.24
CA GLN A 45 7.61 6.68 9.18
C GLN A 45 7.73 5.16 9.02
N ALA A 46 8.58 4.69 8.09
CA ALA A 46 8.83 3.27 7.91
C ALA A 46 9.39 2.59 9.17
N LEU A 47 10.33 3.25 9.86
CA LEU A 47 10.88 2.77 11.13
C LEU A 47 9.80 2.66 12.22
N LEU A 48 8.92 3.66 12.34
CA LEU A 48 7.84 3.65 13.32
C LEU A 48 6.87 2.50 13.04
N SER A 49 6.49 2.27 11.78
CA SER A 49 5.68 1.12 11.39
C SER A 49 6.38 -0.19 11.78
N LEU A 50 7.67 -0.35 11.47
CA LEU A 50 8.44 -1.53 11.87
C LEU A 50 8.48 -1.76 13.40
N MET A 51 8.68 -0.70 14.18
CA MET A 51 8.78 -0.84 15.65
C MET A 51 7.43 -1.13 16.30
N VAL A 52 6.32 -0.68 15.71
CA VAL A 52 4.97 -0.86 16.28
C VAL A 52 4.31 -2.13 15.77
N THR A 53 4.24 -2.33 14.45
CA THR A 53 3.51 -3.45 13.83
C THR A 53 4.42 -4.63 13.48
N GLY A 54 5.70 -4.38 13.19
CA GLY A 54 6.68 -5.39 12.79
C GLY A 54 7.55 -5.97 13.91
N GLY A 55 7.54 -5.37 15.11
CA GLY A 55 8.54 -5.63 16.15
C GLY A 55 8.62 -7.09 16.61
N PHE A 56 7.48 -7.79 16.68
CA PHE A 56 7.45 -9.21 17.05
C PHE A 56 8.06 -10.11 15.96
N LYS A 57 7.68 -9.89 14.70
CA LYS A 57 8.20 -10.64 13.55
C LYS A 57 9.69 -10.41 13.34
N LEU A 58 10.14 -9.17 13.47
CA LEU A 58 11.56 -8.81 13.42
C LEU A 58 12.37 -9.52 14.53
N LYS A 59 11.78 -9.61 15.74
CA LYS A 59 12.40 -10.33 16.86
C LYS A 59 12.49 -11.84 16.59
N GLU A 60 11.47 -12.44 15.98
CA GLU A 60 11.48 -13.85 15.57
C GLU A 60 12.54 -14.14 14.51
N GLN A 61 12.76 -13.20 13.59
CA GLN A 61 13.80 -13.28 12.56
C GLN A 61 15.20 -12.92 13.07
N GLY A 62 15.32 -12.41 14.30
CA GLY A 62 16.59 -11.92 14.85
C GLY A 62 17.15 -10.68 14.14
N ILE A 63 16.31 -9.94 13.41
CA ILE A 63 16.70 -8.75 12.65
C ILE A 63 16.34 -7.50 13.46
N SER A 64 17.26 -6.53 13.55
CA SER A 64 16.94 -5.24 14.16
C SER A 64 16.09 -4.39 13.21
N PRO A 65 15.13 -3.58 13.71
CA PRO A 65 14.34 -2.68 12.87
C PRO A 65 15.20 -1.73 12.02
N TRP A 66 16.36 -1.33 12.54
CA TRP A 66 17.33 -0.50 11.82
C TRP A 66 17.98 -1.22 10.64
N ALA A 67 18.36 -2.49 10.81
CA ALA A 67 18.93 -3.29 9.73
C ALA A 67 17.91 -3.53 8.60
N ALA A 68 16.65 -3.81 8.94
CA ALA A 68 15.57 -3.93 7.97
C ALA A 68 15.35 -2.62 7.20
N LEU A 69 15.29 -1.49 7.93
CA LEU A 69 15.14 -0.16 7.33
C LEU A 69 16.29 0.18 6.38
N GLU A 70 17.54 -0.06 6.80
CA GLU A 70 18.74 0.24 6.00
C GLU A 70 18.76 -0.55 4.69
N LYS A 71 18.44 -1.85 4.74
CA LYS A 71 18.29 -2.69 3.56
C LYS A 71 17.26 -2.08 2.60
N TRP A 72 16.06 -1.79 3.08
CA TRP A 72 15.00 -1.27 2.22
C TRP A 72 15.36 0.10 1.64
N TRP A 73 15.99 0.99 2.41
CA TRP A 73 16.32 2.33 1.95
C TRP A 73 17.42 2.35 0.89
N THR A 74 18.34 1.39 0.95
CA THR A 74 19.46 1.28 -0.01
C THR A 74 19.08 0.50 -1.26
N GLU A 75 18.18 -0.48 -1.15
CA GLU A 75 17.80 -1.36 -2.27
C GLU A 75 16.53 -0.91 -3.01
N VAL A 76 15.63 -0.12 -2.41
CA VAL A 76 14.37 0.30 -3.06
C VAL A 76 14.56 1.06 -4.39
N PRO A 77 15.60 1.91 -4.59
CA PRO A 77 15.78 2.59 -5.87
C PRO A 77 16.03 1.64 -7.04
N GLU A 78 16.60 0.46 -6.75
CA GLU A 78 16.89 -0.59 -7.74
C GLU A 78 15.72 -1.58 -7.89
N PHE A 79 14.65 -1.44 -7.10
CA PHE A 79 13.53 -2.38 -7.05
C PHE A 79 13.96 -3.85 -6.83
N SER A 80 15.02 -4.06 -6.05
CA SER A 80 15.62 -5.38 -5.81
C SER A 80 14.72 -6.34 -5.00
N PHE A 81 13.62 -5.84 -4.45
CA PHE A 81 12.59 -6.63 -3.76
C PHE A 81 11.18 -6.13 -4.14
N PRO A 82 10.16 -7.01 -4.07
CA PRO A 82 8.80 -6.60 -4.39
C PRO A 82 8.20 -5.63 -3.36
N ILE A 83 7.61 -4.57 -3.88
CA ILE A 83 6.70 -3.66 -3.21
C ILE A 83 5.30 -4.26 -3.30
N TYR A 84 4.70 -4.54 -2.16
CA TYR A 84 3.39 -5.14 -2.07
C TYR A 84 2.32 -4.09 -1.90
N VAL A 85 1.20 -4.31 -2.57
CA VAL A 85 -0.08 -3.66 -2.35
C VAL A 85 -1.04 -4.72 -1.81
N ARG A 86 -1.42 -4.53 -0.55
CA ARG A 86 -2.27 -5.44 0.21
C ARG A 86 -3.57 -4.72 0.56
N GLU A 87 -4.63 -5.51 0.73
CA GLU A 87 -5.94 -5.02 1.19
C GLU A 87 -6.51 -3.88 0.33
N GLY A 88 -6.18 -3.92 -0.98
CA GLY A 88 -6.68 -2.96 -1.95
C GLY A 88 -8.19 -3.06 -2.07
N SER A 89 -8.87 -1.92 -2.07
CA SER A 89 -10.32 -1.83 -2.21
C SER A 89 -10.73 -0.56 -2.95
N ALA A 90 -11.58 -0.75 -3.97
CA ALA A 90 -12.27 0.31 -4.68
C ALA A 90 -13.78 0.23 -4.41
N ILE A 91 -14.38 1.31 -3.91
CA ILE A 91 -15.81 1.40 -3.62
C ILE A 91 -16.51 2.14 -4.75
N PHE A 92 -17.54 1.51 -5.30
CA PHE A 92 -18.39 2.06 -6.34
C PHE A 92 -19.81 2.28 -5.81
N LYS A 93 -20.42 3.41 -6.20
CA LYS A 93 -21.83 3.71 -5.96
C LYS A 93 -22.55 4.05 -7.27
N ALA A 94 -23.78 3.56 -7.41
CA ALA A 94 -24.70 3.90 -8.49
C ALA A 94 -26.13 3.56 -8.05
N ASP A 95 -27.10 4.45 -8.29
CA ASP A 95 -28.53 4.20 -8.09
C ASP A 95 -28.89 3.56 -6.72
N GLY A 96 -28.27 4.05 -5.64
CA GLY A 96 -28.46 3.54 -4.29
C GLY A 96 -27.72 2.24 -3.95
N LEU A 97 -27.07 1.59 -4.92
CA LEU A 97 -26.23 0.42 -4.72
C LEU A 97 -24.79 0.82 -4.37
N MET A 98 -24.15 0.02 -3.50
CA MET A 98 -22.73 0.13 -3.17
C MET A 98 -22.06 -1.21 -3.42
N LYS A 99 -20.91 -1.20 -4.12
CA LYS A 99 -20.12 -2.40 -4.38
C LYS A 99 -18.63 -2.12 -4.14
N GLY A 100 -17.99 -2.97 -3.34
CA GLY A 100 -16.54 -2.99 -3.19
C GLY A 100 -15.90 -4.00 -4.15
N VAL A 101 -14.78 -3.62 -4.75
CA VAL A 101 -13.91 -4.51 -5.53
C VAL A 101 -12.55 -4.54 -4.84
N THR A 102 -12.08 -5.73 -4.49
CA THR A 102 -10.79 -5.90 -3.80
C THR A 102 -9.68 -6.30 -4.76
N PHE A 103 -8.44 -5.95 -4.42
CA PHE A 103 -7.26 -6.30 -5.21
C PHE A 103 -6.03 -6.43 -4.30
N ASN A 104 -5.07 -7.24 -4.76
CA ASN A 104 -3.73 -7.36 -4.18
C ASN A 104 -2.74 -7.47 -5.35
N PHE A 105 -1.56 -6.88 -5.22
CA PHE A 105 -0.56 -6.85 -6.28
C PHE A 105 0.85 -6.68 -5.69
N ALA A 106 1.88 -7.09 -6.44
CA ALA A 106 3.29 -6.86 -6.09
C ALA A 106 4.05 -6.31 -7.31
N PHE A 107 5.07 -5.48 -7.07
CA PHE A 107 5.93 -4.89 -8.09
C PHE A 107 7.40 -4.82 -7.64
N PRO A 108 8.39 -5.21 -8.46
CA PRO A 108 8.22 -5.99 -9.68
C PRO A 108 7.64 -7.38 -9.39
#